data_AF-A0A5D2S669-F1
#
_entry.id   AF-A0A5D2S669-F1
#
_cell.length_a   1.000
_cell.length_b   1.000
_cell.length_c   1.000
_cell.angle_alpha   90.00
_cell.angle_beta   90.00
_cell.angle_gamma   90.00
#
_symmetry.space_group_name_H-M   'P 1'
#
loop_
_entity.id
_entity.type
_entity.pdbx_description
1 polymer ?
#
loop_
_entity_poly.entity_id
_entity_poly.type
_entity_poly.pdbx_seq_one_letter_code
_entity_poly.pdbx_strand_id
1 'polypeptide(L)'
;MENMSLLSILDISSNTLSGGIPRWMGKMSNLEALVMANNHFEGLIPMEFCKLNYSLKFLDLSANNISVPIEFTVKSISYFYKGRVLTYLSGIDLSCNKLTGEVPLQLQNFQYIIVLNFSHNSLIGPIPPTISDLSQIESLDFSHNHLSGNIPSQLLGLNFLSVFSVAYNNLSGTTPQMTGQFATFKESSYVGNPFLCGEPLPKNCSTGSSSMPRNATDEGFLNMKVFYTSFVGSYIVMPLCIAIVLYINPYWRQAWFYHVEAATMSCYYFVLDNTLPKR
;
A
#
# COMPACT_ATOMS: atom_id res chain seq x y z
N MET A 1 32.29 -8.27 15.20
CA MET A 1 32.19 -7.43 13.97
C MET A 1 31.07 -6.38 14.13
N GLU A 2 31.05 -5.65 15.26
CA GLU A 2 30.08 -4.58 15.55
C GLU A 2 30.59 -3.18 15.17
N ASN A 3 31.78 -3.10 14.55
CA ASN A 3 32.55 -1.85 14.47
C ASN A 3 32.45 -1.09 13.13
N MET A 4 31.41 -1.34 12.31
CA MET A 4 31.21 -0.61 11.04
C MET A 4 29.93 0.22 11.03
N SER A 5 29.24 0.35 12.16
CA SER A 5 28.03 1.18 12.27
C SER A 5 28.30 2.67 12.10
N LEU A 6 29.55 3.14 12.22
CA LEU A 6 29.91 4.56 12.04
C LEU A 6 30.36 4.91 10.62
N LEU A 7 30.52 3.93 9.74
CA LEU A 7 31.07 4.17 8.42
C LEU A 7 30.04 4.86 7.52
N SER A 8 30.34 6.09 7.11
CA SER A 8 29.49 6.91 6.24
C SER A 8 29.91 6.85 4.77
N ILE A 9 31.19 6.70 4.48
CA ILE A 9 31.70 6.60 3.10
C ILE A 9 32.63 5.40 3.01
N LEU A 10 32.41 4.56 1.99
CA LEU A 10 33.26 3.43 1.65
C LEU A 10 33.61 3.51 0.16
N ASP A 11 34.88 3.75 -0.14
CA ASP A 11 35.40 3.68 -1.50
C ASP A 11 36.46 2.57 -1.58
N ILE A 12 36.16 1.56 -2.39
CA ILE A 12 37.03 0.43 -2.71
C ILE A 12 37.24 0.31 -4.23
N SER A 13 36.99 1.39 -4.97
CA SER A 13 37.09 1.42 -6.42
C SER A 13 38.52 1.22 -6.93
N SER A 14 38.65 0.82 -8.19
CA SER A 14 39.95 0.62 -8.87
C SER A 14 40.87 -0.38 -8.17
N ASN A 15 40.31 -1.52 -7.77
CA ASN A 15 41.04 -2.63 -7.18
C ASN A 15 40.85 -3.91 -8.02
N THR A 16 41.40 -5.02 -7.55
CA THR A 16 41.25 -6.35 -8.16
C THR A 16 40.28 -7.25 -7.39
N LEU A 17 39.33 -6.66 -6.63
CA LEU A 17 38.39 -7.41 -5.80
C LEU A 17 37.42 -8.22 -6.67
N SER A 18 37.10 -9.45 -6.25
CA SER A 18 36.29 -10.41 -7.02
C SER A 18 35.27 -11.15 -6.15
N GLY A 19 34.32 -11.84 -6.79
CA GLY A 19 33.25 -12.58 -6.14
C GLY A 19 31.99 -11.73 -5.90
N GLY A 20 31.06 -12.26 -5.11
CA GLY A 20 29.79 -11.60 -4.80
C GLY A 20 29.91 -10.43 -3.81
N ILE A 21 29.09 -9.40 -3.99
CA ILE A 21 28.95 -8.34 -2.98
C ILE A 21 28.39 -8.97 -1.68
N PRO A 22 29.02 -8.76 -0.51
CA PRO A 22 28.59 -9.43 0.71
C PRO A 22 27.28 -8.89 1.30
N ARG A 23 26.39 -9.80 1.70
CA ARG A 23 25.07 -9.50 2.32
C ARG A 23 25.18 -8.65 3.61
N TRP A 24 26.26 -8.81 4.37
CA TRP A 24 26.42 -8.10 5.65
C TRP A 24 26.60 -6.58 5.47
N MET A 25 26.95 -6.09 4.29
CA MET A 25 27.04 -4.65 4.02
C MET A 25 25.70 -3.94 4.17
N GLY A 26 24.57 -4.65 4.02
CA GLY A 26 23.24 -4.11 4.31
C GLY A 26 22.97 -3.81 5.79
N LYS A 27 23.89 -4.14 6.71
CA LYS A 27 23.82 -3.75 8.13
C LYS A 27 24.49 -2.40 8.41
N MET A 28 25.11 -1.77 7.41
CA MET A 28 25.86 -0.51 7.56
C MET A 28 24.91 0.69 7.51
N SER A 29 24.04 0.83 8.51
CA SER A 29 22.90 1.76 8.51
C SER A 29 23.25 3.26 8.44
N ASN A 30 24.52 3.64 8.57
CA ASN A 30 24.99 5.02 8.44
C ASN A 30 25.74 5.28 7.13
N LEU A 31 25.82 4.28 6.25
CA LEU A 31 26.55 4.39 4.99
C LEU A 31 25.78 5.30 4.02
N GLU A 32 26.41 6.40 3.63
CA GLU A 32 25.90 7.42 2.71
C GLU A 32 26.45 7.28 1.30
N ALA A 33 27.72 6.90 1.15
CA ALA A 33 28.33 6.70 -0.17
C ALA A 33 29.09 5.38 -0.23
N LEU A 34 28.81 4.59 -1.26
CA LEU A 34 29.49 3.34 -1.55
C LEU A 34 29.99 3.33 -2.98
N VAL A 35 31.32 3.32 -3.15
CA VAL A 35 31.98 3.33 -4.46
C VAL A 35 32.79 2.04 -4.60
N MET A 36 32.39 1.18 -5.53
CA MET A 36 33.02 -0.13 -5.79
C MET A 36 33.42 -0.28 -7.27
N ALA A 37 33.44 0.83 -8.01
CA ALA A 37 33.68 0.83 -9.45
C ALA A 37 35.05 0.25 -9.83
N ASN A 38 35.20 -0.23 -11.07
CA ASN A 38 36.48 -0.72 -11.61
C ASN A 38 37.10 -1.85 -10.76
N ASN A 39 36.35 -2.95 -10.62
CA ASN A 39 36.74 -4.17 -9.91
C ASN A 39 36.23 -5.41 -10.71
N HIS A 40 36.32 -6.60 -10.13
CA HIS A 40 35.84 -7.87 -10.72
C HIS A 40 34.65 -8.45 -9.94
N PHE A 41 33.83 -7.62 -9.29
CA PHE A 41 32.64 -8.10 -8.58
C PHE A 41 31.65 -8.74 -9.56
N GLU A 42 31.06 -9.85 -9.13
CA GLU A 42 30.15 -10.68 -9.93
C GLU A 42 28.92 -11.10 -9.11
N GLY A 43 27.90 -11.64 -9.76
CA GLY A 43 26.66 -12.05 -9.08
C GLY A 43 25.71 -10.87 -8.77
N LEU A 44 24.77 -11.11 -7.86
CA LEU A 44 23.67 -10.20 -7.54
C LEU A 44 24.07 -9.10 -6.56
N ILE A 45 23.43 -7.94 -6.68
CA ILE A 45 23.39 -6.96 -5.60
C ILE A 45 22.54 -7.55 -4.47
N PRO A 46 23.07 -7.68 -3.23
CA PRO A 46 22.34 -8.29 -2.12
C PRO A 46 21.06 -7.53 -1.78
N MET A 47 19.96 -8.25 -1.56
CA MET A 47 18.68 -7.65 -1.13
C MET A 47 18.81 -6.90 0.21
N GLU A 48 19.82 -7.22 1.02
CA GLU A 48 20.10 -6.52 2.27
C GLU A 48 20.45 -5.04 2.04
N PHE A 49 20.89 -4.64 0.85
CA PHE A 49 21.11 -3.22 0.51
C PHE A 49 19.81 -2.40 0.56
N CYS A 50 18.63 -3.05 0.45
CA CYS A 50 17.35 -2.39 0.68
C CYS A 50 17.23 -1.78 2.08
N LYS A 51 17.96 -2.31 3.07
CA LYS A 51 17.98 -1.77 4.44
C LYS A 51 18.78 -0.46 4.56
N LEU A 52 19.56 -0.12 3.54
CA LEU A 52 20.36 1.11 3.47
C LEU A 52 19.60 2.26 2.80
N ASN A 53 18.34 2.06 2.41
CA ASN A 53 17.54 3.04 1.66
C ASN A 53 17.37 4.42 2.35
N TYR A 54 17.50 4.48 3.68
CA TYR A 54 17.41 5.74 4.44
C TYR A 54 18.75 6.46 4.57
N SER A 55 19.89 5.78 4.37
CA SER A 55 21.22 6.35 4.57
C SER A 55 21.98 6.55 3.25
N LEU A 56 21.89 5.59 2.33
CA LEU A 56 22.72 5.51 1.13
C LEU A 56 22.21 6.49 0.07
N LYS A 57 23.02 7.51 -0.22
CA LYS A 57 22.77 8.59 -1.18
C LYS A 57 23.49 8.37 -2.50
N PHE A 58 24.64 7.69 -2.46
CA PHE A 58 25.48 7.46 -3.63
C PHE A 58 25.95 6.00 -3.69
N LEU A 59 25.72 5.34 -4.83
CA LEU A 59 26.14 3.97 -5.09
C LEU A 59 26.74 3.89 -6.50
N ASP A 60 28.04 3.61 -6.58
CA ASP A 60 28.73 3.39 -7.86
C ASP A 60 29.28 1.96 -7.92
N LEU A 61 28.71 1.17 -8.82
CA LEU A 61 29.08 -0.23 -9.10
C LEU A 61 29.65 -0.40 -10.52
N SER A 62 29.93 0.70 -11.23
CA SER A 62 30.31 0.69 -12.64
C SER A 62 31.62 -0.06 -12.90
N ALA A 63 31.86 -0.50 -14.14
CA ALA A 63 33.08 -1.24 -14.51
C ALA A 63 33.36 -2.47 -13.61
N ASN A 64 32.32 -3.27 -13.36
CA ASN A 64 32.39 -4.59 -12.72
C ASN A 64 31.76 -5.66 -13.62
N ASN A 65 31.90 -6.93 -13.23
CA ASN A 65 31.26 -8.09 -13.88
C ASN A 65 29.85 -8.39 -13.30
N ILE A 66 29.18 -7.39 -12.73
CA ILE A 66 27.84 -7.53 -12.15
C ILE A 66 26.84 -7.70 -13.29
N SER A 67 26.55 -8.95 -13.64
CA SER A 67 25.33 -9.29 -14.35
C SER A 67 24.19 -9.23 -13.35
N VAL A 68 23.22 -8.35 -13.53
CA VAL A 68 21.94 -8.45 -12.81
C VAL A 68 21.09 -9.44 -13.60
N PRO A 69 21.00 -10.74 -13.22
CA PRO A 69 19.95 -11.57 -13.74
C PRO A 69 18.63 -10.94 -13.27
N ILE A 70 17.80 -10.53 -14.22
CA ILE A 70 16.45 -10.10 -13.86
C ILE A 70 15.63 -11.38 -13.71
N GLU A 71 15.10 -11.57 -12.52
CA GLU A 71 14.09 -12.58 -12.27
C GLU A 71 12.75 -12.05 -12.79
N PHE A 72 12.21 -12.70 -13.80
CA PHE A 72 10.87 -12.40 -14.32
C PHE A 72 9.99 -13.62 -14.14
N THR A 73 8.86 -13.43 -13.46
CA THR A 73 7.84 -14.47 -13.32
C THR A 73 6.85 -14.36 -14.48
N VAL A 74 6.84 -15.37 -15.34
CA VAL A 74 5.87 -15.51 -16.43
C VAL A 74 5.17 -16.84 -16.24
N LYS A 75 3.83 -16.88 -16.30
CA LYS A 75 3.06 -18.13 -16.12
C LYS A 75 3.35 -18.84 -14.79
N SER A 76 3.60 -18.09 -13.72
CA SER A 76 3.99 -18.63 -12.40
C SER A 76 5.34 -19.37 -12.41
N ILE A 77 6.19 -19.13 -13.41
CA ILE A 77 7.54 -19.68 -13.53
C ILE A 77 8.53 -18.51 -13.49
N SER A 78 9.46 -18.54 -12.52
CA SER A 78 10.57 -17.58 -12.44
C SER A 78 11.63 -17.94 -13.49
N TYR A 79 11.90 -17.00 -14.40
CA TYR A 79 13.00 -17.07 -15.37
C TYR A 79 14.11 -16.11 -14.99
N PHE A 80 15.37 -16.58 -15.05
CA PHE A 80 16.54 -15.74 -14.82
C PHE A 80 17.19 -15.37 -16.16
N TYR A 81 16.98 -14.13 -16.60
CA TYR A 81 17.57 -13.66 -17.86
C TYR A 81 18.91 -12.99 -17.62
N LYS A 82 19.97 -13.45 -18.30
CA LYS A 82 21.28 -12.81 -18.32
C LYS A 82 21.54 -12.17 -19.70
N GLY A 83 21.91 -10.90 -19.74
CA GLY A 83 22.42 -10.23 -20.95
C GLY A 83 21.37 -9.94 -22.04
N ARG A 84 21.78 -10.04 -23.32
CA ARG A 84 21.04 -9.59 -24.53
C ARG A 84 19.74 -10.34 -24.88
N VAL A 85 19.29 -11.26 -24.03
CA VAL A 85 18.04 -12.05 -24.20
C VAL A 85 16.79 -11.27 -23.73
N LEU A 86 16.89 -9.94 -23.58
CA LEU A 86 15.76 -9.05 -23.29
C LEU A 86 14.98 -8.62 -24.53
N THR A 87 15.32 -9.11 -25.73
CA THR A 87 14.74 -8.65 -27.00
C THR A 87 13.27 -9.00 -27.18
N TYR A 88 12.72 -9.92 -26.38
CA TYR A 88 11.33 -10.40 -26.47
C TYR A 88 10.53 -10.23 -25.19
N LEU A 89 11.12 -9.68 -24.12
CA LEU A 89 10.48 -9.59 -22.81
C LEU A 89 10.21 -8.13 -22.46
N SER A 90 8.95 -7.76 -22.49
CA SER A 90 8.46 -6.44 -22.08
C SER A 90 7.65 -6.63 -20.80
N GLY A 91 8.18 -6.18 -19.67
CA GLY A 91 7.53 -6.34 -18.38
C GLY A 91 7.88 -5.20 -17.44
N ILE A 92 6.91 -4.80 -16.61
CA ILE A 92 7.08 -3.79 -15.56
C ILE A 92 6.79 -4.48 -14.23
N ASP A 93 7.81 -4.54 -13.38
CA ASP A 93 7.65 -4.93 -11.97
C ASP A 93 7.96 -3.73 -11.08
N LEU A 94 6.93 -3.23 -10.43
CA LEU A 94 6.96 -2.14 -9.45
C LEU A 94 6.45 -2.62 -8.09
N SER A 95 6.46 -3.93 -7.84
CA SER A 95 5.98 -4.50 -6.60
C SER A 95 6.82 -4.10 -5.39
N CYS A 96 6.24 -4.21 -4.19
CA CYS A 96 6.93 -3.95 -2.92
C CYS A 96 7.49 -2.53 -2.79
N ASN A 97 6.76 -1.55 -3.31
CA ASN A 97 7.09 -0.13 -3.20
C ASN A 97 6.07 0.60 -2.30
N LYS A 98 6.21 1.92 -2.20
CA LYS A 98 5.27 2.81 -1.51
C LYS A 98 4.48 3.65 -2.50
N LEU A 99 4.17 3.11 -3.69
CA LEU A 99 3.43 3.84 -4.72
C LEU A 99 2.01 4.13 -4.21
N THR A 100 1.60 5.38 -4.39
CA THR A 100 0.27 5.88 -3.98
C THR A 100 -0.45 6.49 -5.18
N GLY A 101 -1.74 6.76 -5.04
CA GLY A 101 -2.56 7.28 -6.13
C GLY A 101 -3.18 6.17 -6.97
N GLU A 102 -3.77 6.54 -8.09
CA GLU A 102 -4.50 5.61 -8.95
C GLU A 102 -3.62 4.94 -10.00
N VAL A 103 -4.10 3.81 -10.54
CA VAL A 103 -3.47 3.15 -11.68
C VAL A 103 -3.67 4.03 -12.93
N PRO A 104 -2.60 4.48 -13.61
CA PRO A 104 -2.73 5.45 -14.70
C PRO A 104 -3.34 4.84 -15.96
N LEU A 105 -4.30 5.55 -16.58
CA LEU A 105 -4.94 5.14 -17.84
C LEU A 105 -3.95 4.96 -18.99
N GLN A 106 -2.82 5.69 -18.94
CA GLN A 106 -1.75 5.67 -19.93
C GLN A 106 -1.05 4.31 -20.03
N LEU A 107 -1.27 3.38 -19.08
CA LEU A 107 -0.77 2.02 -19.19
C LEU A 107 -1.21 1.34 -20.50
N GLN A 108 -2.36 1.72 -21.06
CA GLN A 108 -2.84 1.22 -22.36
C GLN A 108 -1.84 1.38 -23.52
N ASN A 109 -0.89 2.31 -23.41
CA ASN A 109 0.11 2.56 -24.46
C ASN A 109 1.19 1.46 -24.52
N PHE A 110 1.30 0.59 -23.52
CA PHE A 110 2.28 -0.49 -23.47
C PHE A 110 1.75 -1.76 -24.16
N GLN A 111 1.36 -1.67 -25.43
CA GLN A 111 0.64 -2.74 -26.17
C GLN A 111 1.38 -4.09 -26.25
N TYR A 112 2.70 -4.09 -26.10
CA TYR A 112 3.54 -5.28 -26.14
C TYR A 112 3.93 -5.80 -24.75
N ILE A 113 3.35 -5.26 -23.67
CA ILE A 113 3.68 -5.69 -22.31
C ILE A 113 3.12 -7.09 -22.04
N ILE A 114 3.97 -7.92 -21.46
CA ILE A 114 3.70 -9.33 -21.13
C ILE A 114 3.46 -9.47 -19.62
N VAL A 115 4.22 -8.73 -18.81
CA VAL A 115 4.14 -8.80 -17.34
C VAL A 115 3.90 -7.42 -16.75
N LEU A 116 2.91 -7.31 -15.88
CA LEU A 116 2.63 -6.11 -15.11
C LEU A 116 2.41 -6.48 -13.64
N ASN A 117 3.34 -6.10 -12.78
CA ASN A 117 3.29 -6.38 -11.35
C ASN A 117 3.34 -5.06 -10.55
N PHE A 118 2.24 -4.72 -9.91
CA PHE A 118 2.08 -3.56 -9.01
C PHE A 118 1.78 -3.99 -7.57
N SER A 119 1.97 -5.26 -7.24
CA SER A 119 1.58 -5.80 -5.95
C SER A 119 2.33 -5.15 -4.77
N HIS A 120 1.79 -5.25 -3.57
CA HIS A 120 2.42 -4.73 -2.34
C HIS A 120 2.78 -3.24 -2.43
N ASN A 121 1.79 -2.42 -2.74
CA ASN A 121 1.90 -0.96 -2.81
C ASN A 121 0.76 -0.31 -2.01
N SER A 122 0.55 0.99 -2.19
CA SER A 122 -0.54 1.76 -1.57
C SER A 122 -1.43 2.41 -2.64
N LEU A 123 -1.63 1.74 -3.78
CA LEU A 123 -2.49 2.22 -4.86
C LEU A 123 -3.95 2.24 -4.43
N ILE A 124 -4.68 3.24 -4.89
CA ILE A 124 -6.09 3.50 -4.57
C ILE A 124 -6.91 3.62 -5.86
N GLY A 125 -8.24 3.74 -5.73
CA GLY A 125 -9.14 3.94 -6.87
C GLY A 125 -9.42 2.65 -7.65
N PRO A 126 -10.16 2.76 -8.77
CA PRO A 126 -10.57 1.61 -9.55
C PRO A 126 -9.46 1.06 -10.45
N ILE A 127 -9.59 -0.22 -10.82
CA ILE A 127 -8.80 -0.81 -11.90
C ILE A 127 -9.32 -0.23 -13.23
N PRO A 128 -8.48 0.43 -14.05
CA PRO A 128 -8.92 0.98 -15.32
C PRO A 128 -9.37 -0.11 -16.31
N PRO A 129 -10.54 0.06 -16.97
CA PRO A 129 -10.97 -0.84 -18.04
C PRO A 129 -9.99 -0.90 -19.22
N THR A 130 -9.21 0.16 -19.44
CA THR A 130 -8.20 0.28 -20.51
C THR A 130 -7.04 -0.71 -20.35
N ILE A 131 -6.92 -1.39 -19.20
CA ILE A 131 -6.00 -2.54 -19.04
C ILE A 131 -6.34 -3.68 -20.00
N SER A 132 -7.60 -3.79 -20.44
CA SER A 132 -8.02 -4.77 -21.45
C SER A 132 -7.36 -4.56 -22.82
N ASP A 133 -6.79 -3.37 -23.09
CA ASP A 133 -6.09 -3.07 -24.34
C ASP A 133 -4.67 -3.71 -24.40
N LEU A 134 -4.17 -4.21 -23.27
CA LEU A 134 -2.87 -4.89 -23.16
C LEU A 134 -2.96 -6.32 -23.70
N SER A 135 -3.23 -6.44 -25.00
CA SER A 135 -3.59 -7.71 -25.65
C SER A 135 -2.55 -8.82 -25.54
N GLN A 136 -1.29 -8.51 -25.25
CA GLN A 136 -0.19 -9.48 -25.10
C GLN A 136 0.09 -9.87 -23.64
N ILE A 137 -0.67 -9.34 -22.68
CA ILE A 137 -0.38 -9.55 -21.26
C ILE A 137 -0.62 -11.01 -20.86
N GLU A 138 0.38 -11.59 -20.20
CA GLU A 138 0.34 -12.95 -19.69
C GLU A 138 0.28 -12.99 -18.15
N SER A 139 0.77 -11.95 -17.48
CA SER A 139 0.78 -11.85 -16.01
C SER A 139 0.37 -10.46 -15.55
N LEU A 140 -0.68 -10.39 -14.73
CA LEU A 140 -1.22 -9.16 -14.15
C LEU A 140 -1.41 -9.33 -12.63
N ASP A 141 -0.62 -8.62 -11.84
CA ASP A 141 -0.68 -8.68 -10.38
C ASP A 141 -0.89 -7.27 -9.77
N PHE A 142 -2.05 -7.09 -9.15
CA PHE A 142 -2.44 -5.90 -8.40
C PHE A 142 -2.68 -6.20 -6.91
N SER A 143 -2.28 -7.37 -6.43
CA SER A 143 -2.57 -7.80 -5.06
C SER A 143 -1.91 -6.92 -4.00
N HIS A 144 -2.44 -6.94 -2.77
CA HIS A 144 -1.89 -6.15 -1.66
C HIS A 144 -1.80 -4.64 -1.97
N ASN A 145 -2.94 -4.04 -2.30
CA ASN A 145 -3.12 -2.61 -2.50
C ASN A 145 -4.43 -2.15 -1.82
N HIS A 146 -4.86 -0.91 -2.05
CA HIS A 146 -6.12 -0.35 -1.57
C HIS A 146 -7.09 -0.05 -2.72
N LEU A 147 -7.02 -0.82 -3.81
CA LEU A 147 -7.88 -0.64 -4.99
C LEU A 147 -9.35 -0.89 -4.63
N SER A 148 -10.26 -0.16 -5.26
CA SER A 148 -11.69 -0.17 -4.97
C SER A 148 -12.55 -0.29 -6.22
N GLY A 149 -13.88 -0.39 -6.07
CA GLY A 149 -14.78 -0.57 -7.20
C GLY A 149 -14.77 -1.99 -7.77
N ASN A 150 -15.32 -2.15 -8.97
CA ASN A 150 -15.52 -3.46 -9.60
C ASN A 150 -14.28 -3.87 -10.42
N ILE A 151 -14.06 -5.18 -10.54
CA ILE A 151 -13.13 -5.73 -11.54
C ILE A 151 -13.76 -5.50 -12.93
N PRO A 152 -13.09 -4.80 -13.86
CA PRO A 152 -13.66 -4.50 -15.17
C PRO A 152 -13.94 -5.78 -15.97
N SER A 153 -15.17 -5.93 -16.48
CA SER A 153 -15.56 -7.09 -17.29
C SER A 153 -14.81 -7.15 -18.63
N GLN A 154 -14.26 -6.02 -19.09
CA GLN A 154 -13.42 -5.91 -20.28
C GLN A 154 -12.16 -6.78 -20.17
N LEU A 155 -11.68 -7.08 -18.95
CA LEU A 155 -10.52 -7.96 -18.76
C LEU A 155 -10.76 -9.38 -19.30
N LEU A 156 -12.02 -9.80 -19.48
CA LEU A 156 -12.36 -11.08 -20.12
C LEU A 156 -11.81 -11.19 -21.56
N GLY A 157 -11.48 -10.06 -22.21
CA GLY A 157 -10.86 -10.03 -23.53
C GLY A 157 -9.35 -10.37 -23.56
N LEU A 158 -8.71 -10.52 -22.40
CA LEU A 158 -7.27 -10.82 -22.30
C LEU A 158 -7.01 -12.31 -22.53
N ASN A 159 -6.86 -12.70 -23.79
CA ASN A 159 -6.79 -14.10 -24.20
C ASN A 159 -5.48 -14.83 -23.85
N PHE A 160 -4.41 -14.12 -23.52
CA PHE A 160 -3.12 -14.71 -23.13
C PHE A 160 -2.84 -14.66 -21.62
N LEU A 161 -3.74 -14.05 -20.85
CA LEU A 161 -3.58 -13.89 -19.40
C LEU A 161 -3.54 -15.27 -18.72
N SER A 162 -2.49 -15.55 -17.98
CA SER A 162 -2.22 -16.85 -17.38
C SER A 162 -1.94 -16.76 -15.87
N VAL A 163 -1.57 -15.56 -15.41
CA VAL A 163 -1.43 -15.22 -14.00
C VAL A 163 -2.23 -13.96 -13.75
N PHE A 164 -3.14 -14.03 -12.79
CA PHE A 164 -3.97 -12.91 -12.38
C PHE A 164 -4.12 -12.93 -10.87
N SER A 165 -3.90 -11.78 -10.23
CA SER A 165 -4.18 -11.61 -8.81
C SER A 165 -4.63 -10.19 -8.52
N VAL A 166 -5.75 -10.08 -7.83
CA VAL A 166 -6.29 -8.85 -7.23
C VAL A 166 -6.56 -9.05 -5.74
N ALA A 167 -5.95 -10.07 -5.15
CA ALA A 167 -6.14 -10.44 -3.76
C ALA A 167 -5.73 -9.30 -2.81
N TYR A 168 -6.34 -9.25 -1.63
CA TYR A 168 -6.02 -8.28 -0.57
C TYR A 168 -6.11 -6.83 -1.06
N ASN A 169 -7.31 -6.45 -1.52
CA ASN A 169 -7.69 -5.09 -1.92
C ASN A 169 -9.06 -4.74 -1.29
N ASN A 170 -9.65 -3.60 -1.68
CA ASN A 170 -10.99 -3.19 -1.27
C ASN A 170 -12.00 -3.26 -2.43
N LEU A 171 -11.85 -4.24 -3.32
CA LEU A 171 -12.71 -4.42 -4.49
C LEU A 171 -14.12 -4.90 -4.08
N SER A 172 -15.09 -4.57 -4.93
CA SER A 172 -16.52 -4.81 -4.71
C SER A 172 -17.21 -5.41 -5.93
N GLY A 173 -18.42 -5.92 -5.73
CA GLY A 173 -19.25 -6.45 -6.81
C GLY A 173 -18.96 -7.92 -7.10
N THR A 174 -19.24 -8.35 -8.32
CA THR A 174 -19.06 -9.74 -8.73
C THR A 174 -17.65 -9.97 -9.30
N THR A 175 -17.07 -11.13 -9.04
CA THR A 175 -15.92 -11.64 -9.79
C THR A 175 -16.26 -11.71 -11.30
N PRO A 176 -15.25 -11.61 -12.18
CA PRO A 176 -15.45 -11.85 -13.60
C PRO A 176 -16.03 -13.24 -13.83
N GLN A 177 -16.87 -13.36 -14.86
CA GLN A 177 -17.43 -14.66 -15.24
C GLN A 177 -16.28 -15.65 -15.52
N MET A 178 -16.42 -16.89 -15.06
CA MET A 178 -15.43 -17.95 -15.28
C MET A 178 -15.48 -18.45 -16.74
N THR A 179 -15.03 -17.61 -17.67
CA THR A 179 -14.92 -17.90 -19.10
C THR A 179 -13.52 -17.52 -19.59
N GLY A 180 -13.09 -18.14 -20.70
CA GLY A 180 -11.75 -17.92 -21.26
C GLY A 180 -10.66 -18.18 -20.22
N GLN A 181 -9.69 -17.26 -20.13
CA GLN A 181 -8.60 -17.37 -19.16
C GLN A 181 -9.05 -17.26 -17.70
N PHE A 182 -10.14 -16.52 -17.42
CA PHE A 182 -10.64 -16.33 -16.06
C PHE A 182 -11.21 -17.60 -15.42
N ALA A 183 -11.56 -18.61 -16.23
CA ALA A 183 -11.93 -19.94 -15.75
C ALA A 183 -10.76 -20.70 -15.08
N THR A 184 -9.52 -20.28 -15.30
CA THR A 184 -8.32 -20.95 -14.75
C THR A 184 -7.90 -20.41 -13.38
N PHE A 185 -8.37 -19.22 -13.00
CA PHE A 185 -7.99 -18.56 -11.76
C PHE A 185 -8.80 -19.07 -10.58
N LYS A 186 -8.10 -19.29 -9.45
CA LYS A 186 -8.66 -19.88 -8.23
C LYS A 186 -9.08 -18.80 -7.24
N GLU A 187 -9.71 -19.21 -6.15
CA GLU A 187 -10.07 -18.36 -5.01
C GLU A 187 -8.91 -17.46 -4.54
N SER A 188 -7.68 -17.96 -4.55
CA SER A 188 -6.47 -17.22 -4.15
C SER A 188 -6.21 -15.96 -4.96
N SER A 189 -6.68 -15.88 -6.20
CA SER A 189 -6.55 -14.67 -7.03
C SER A 189 -7.46 -13.52 -6.60
N TYR A 190 -8.47 -13.80 -5.77
CA TYR A 190 -9.53 -12.86 -5.40
C TYR A 190 -9.69 -12.66 -3.88
N VAL A 191 -9.11 -13.55 -3.07
CA VAL A 191 -9.22 -13.55 -1.60
C VAL A 191 -8.82 -12.21 -0.97
N GLY A 192 -9.38 -11.87 0.18
CA GLY A 192 -9.01 -10.65 0.90
C GLY A 192 -9.67 -9.37 0.38
N ASN A 193 -10.71 -9.48 -0.45
CA ASN A 193 -11.57 -8.36 -0.86
C ASN A 193 -12.93 -8.44 -0.14
N PRO A 194 -13.23 -7.58 0.86
CA PRO A 194 -14.41 -7.73 1.72
C PRO A 194 -15.76 -7.66 0.97
N PHE A 195 -15.85 -6.86 -0.09
CA PHE A 195 -17.09 -6.58 -0.81
C PHE A 195 -17.22 -7.33 -2.13
N LEU A 196 -16.22 -8.13 -2.51
CA LEU A 196 -16.25 -8.96 -3.71
C LEU A 196 -17.01 -10.26 -3.43
N CYS A 197 -17.74 -10.78 -4.41
CA CYS A 197 -18.52 -12.02 -4.34
C CYS A 197 -18.57 -12.72 -5.70
N GLY A 198 -19.08 -13.95 -5.76
CA GLY A 198 -19.21 -14.73 -7.00
C GLY A 198 -18.09 -15.74 -7.18
N GLU A 199 -18.33 -16.78 -7.96
CA GLU A 199 -17.35 -17.85 -8.20
C GLU A 199 -16.04 -17.27 -8.79
N PRO A 200 -14.85 -17.69 -8.33
CA PRO A 200 -14.56 -18.84 -7.49
C PRO A 200 -14.62 -18.59 -5.97
N LEU A 201 -15.02 -17.39 -5.52
CA LEU A 201 -15.18 -17.14 -4.08
C LEU A 201 -16.42 -17.88 -3.55
N PRO A 202 -16.40 -18.35 -2.29
CA PRO A 202 -17.55 -19.03 -1.67
C PRO A 202 -18.74 -18.10 -1.39
N LYS A 203 -18.54 -16.78 -1.53
CA LYS A 203 -19.54 -15.76 -1.20
C LYS A 203 -20.51 -15.56 -2.37
N ASN A 204 -21.79 -15.86 -2.18
CA ASN A 204 -22.83 -15.68 -3.19
C ASN A 204 -23.27 -14.21 -3.33
N CYS A 205 -23.58 -13.79 -4.57
CA CYS A 205 -23.99 -12.41 -4.90
C CYS A 205 -25.51 -12.17 -4.90
N SER A 206 -26.33 -13.14 -4.48
CA SER A 206 -27.79 -13.05 -4.58
C SER A 206 -28.39 -12.09 -3.55
N THR A 207 -28.77 -10.91 -4.04
CA THR A 207 -29.67 -9.88 -3.48
C THR A 207 -29.42 -9.40 -2.04
N GLY A 208 -28.88 -8.18 -1.98
CA GLY A 208 -29.14 -7.21 -0.94
C GLY A 208 -28.67 -5.82 -1.36
N SER A 209 -29.38 -5.15 -2.27
CA SER A 209 -29.53 -3.70 -2.08
C SER A 209 -30.39 -3.55 -0.83
N SER A 210 -29.81 -2.93 0.20
CA SER A 210 -30.48 -2.53 1.46
C SER A 210 -31.60 -3.45 1.97
N SER A 211 -31.24 -4.53 2.65
CA SER A 211 -31.97 -4.88 3.89
C SER A 211 -31.02 -5.63 4.81
N MET A 212 -30.94 -5.13 6.05
CA MET A 212 -30.40 -5.88 7.18
C MET A 212 -30.92 -7.33 7.14
N PRO A 213 -30.08 -8.34 7.40
CA PRO A 213 -30.59 -9.65 7.73
C PRO A 213 -31.33 -9.53 9.06
N ARG A 214 -32.66 -9.68 9.03
CA ARG A 214 -33.42 -9.95 10.25
C ARG A 214 -32.98 -11.31 10.78
N ASN A 215 -32.18 -11.23 11.83
CA ASN A 215 -31.99 -12.20 12.91
C ASN A 215 -31.59 -13.63 12.52
N ALA A 216 -30.27 -13.85 12.53
CA ALA A 216 -29.66 -14.97 13.22
C ALA A 216 -28.56 -14.43 14.15
N THR A 217 -28.99 -14.15 15.38
CA THR A 217 -28.22 -14.25 16.64
C THR A 217 -26.77 -13.71 16.70
N ASP A 218 -26.69 -12.50 17.27
CA ASP A 218 -26.02 -12.26 18.57
C ASP A 218 -24.52 -11.94 18.70
N GLU A 219 -23.87 -11.30 17.71
CA GLU A 219 -22.55 -10.65 17.97
C GLU A 219 -22.39 -9.19 17.49
N GLY A 220 -23.23 -8.69 16.58
CA GLY A 220 -23.17 -7.29 16.13
C GLY A 220 -23.83 -6.28 17.08
N PHE A 221 -24.83 -6.71 17.86
CA PHE A 221 -25.59 -5.83 18.77
C PHE A 221 -24.85 -5.48 20.05
N LEU A 222 -23.91 -6.32 20.49
CA LEU A 222 -23.05 -6.00 21.60
C LEU A 222 -22.25 -4.73 21.30
N ASN A 223 -21.79 -4.51 20.07
CA ASN A 223 -20.88 -3.40 19.80
C ASN A 223 -21.57 -2.03 19.76
N MET A 224 -22.79 -1.90 19.23
CA MET A 224 -23.52 -0.62 19.25
C MET A 224 -24.05 -0.29 20.65
N LYS A 225 -24.55 -1.29 21.40
CA LYS A 225 -24.96 -1.08 22.79
C LYS A 225 -23.76 -0.77 23.68
N VAL A 226 -22.66 -1.51 23.56
CA VAL A 226 -21.40 -1.26 24.29
C VAL A 226 -20.83 0.10 23.91
N PHE A 227 -20.85 0.48 22.63
CA PHE A 227 -20.44 1.82 22.21
C PHE A 227 -21.33 2.90 22.83
N TYR A 228 -22.66 2.75 22.78
CA TYR A 228 -23.58 3.71 23.37
C TYR A 228 -23.43 3.79 24.90
N THR A 229 -23.29 2.66 25.59
CA THR A 229 -23.06 2.64 27.05
C THR A 229 -21.70 3.22 27.41
N SER A 230 -20.66 3.00 26.60
CA SER A 230 -19.33 3.59 26.81
C SER A 230 -19.35 5.10 26.58
N PHE A 231 -20.04 5.54 25.53
CA PHE A 231 -20.18 6.95 25.20
C PHE A 231 -20.99 7.69 26.28
N VAL A 232 -22.15 7.17 26.67
CA VAL A 232 -22.95 7.75 27.77
C VAL A 232 -22.19 7.72 29.09
N GLY A 233 -21.47 6.63 29.40
CA GLY A 233 -20.60 6.55 30.57
C GLY A 233 -19.53 7.64 30.56
N SER A 234 -18.83 7.82 29.43
CA SER A 234 -17.81 8.86 29.28
C SER A 234 -18.38 10.28 29.40
N TYR A 235 -19.58 10.51 28.87
CA TYR A 235 -20.27 11.80 28.93
C TYR A 235 -20.71 12.17 30.35
N ILE A 236 -20.92 11.19 31.23
CA ILE A 236 -21.25 11.42 32.65
C ILE A 236 -19.97 11.55 33.50
N VAL A 237 -18.97 10.71 33.24
CA VAL A 237 -17.72 10.70 34.03
C VAL A 237 -16.90 11.96 33.80
N MET A 238 -16.81 12.44 32.56
CA MET A 238 -15.99 13.63 32.23
C MET A 238 -16.45 14.89 33.01
N PRO A 239 -17.74 15.29 33.03
CA PRO A 239 -18.20 16.42 33.84
C PRO A 239 -17.97 16.23 35.34
N LEU A 240 -18.13 15.02 35.87
CA LEU A 240 -17.89 14.73 37.28
C LEU A 240 -16.41 14.89 37.64
N CYS A 241 -15.50 14.39 36.80
CA CYS A 241 -14.06 14.59 36.99
C CYS A 241 -13.70 16.08 36.98
N ILE A 242 -14.26 16.86 36.05
CA ILE A 242 -14.04 18.31 36.00
C ILE A 242 -14.58 18.97 37.28
N ALA A 243 -15.80 18.64 37.70
CA ALA A 243 -16.39 19.18 38.93
C ALA A 243 -15.53 18.86 40.17
N ILE A 244 -14.99 17.64 40.27
CA ILE A 244 -14.10 17.23 41.35
C ILE A 244 -12.79 18.03 41.32
N VAL A 245 -12.17 18.20 40.14
CA VAL A 245 -10.93 18.99 40.00
C VAL A 245 -11.14 20.45 40.41
N LEU A 246 -12.26 21.06 40.00
CA LEU A 246 -12.63 22.42 40.38
C LEU A 246 -13.02 22.54 41.86
N TYR A 247 -13.50 21.46 42.48
CA TYR A 247 -13.81 21.42 43.91
C TYR A 247 -12.53 21.34 44.76
N ILE A 248 -11.62 20.43 44.42
CA ILE A 248 -10.38 20.17 45.19
C ILE A 248 -9.40 21.34 45.05
N ASN A 249 -9.23 21.88 43.85
CA ASN A 249 -8.18 22.87 43.61
C ASN A 249 -8.76 24.28 43.36
N PRO A 250 -8.59 25.22 44.33
CA PRO A 250 -9.16 26.56 44.22
C PRO A 250 -8.55 27.39 43.08
N TYR A 251 -7.31 27.10 42.68
CA TYR A 251 -6.64 27.77 41.57
C TYR A 251 -7.33 27.45 40.23
N TRP A 252 -7.56 26.16 39.95
CA TRP A 252 -8.24 25.73 38.71
C TRP A 252 -9.68 26.22 38.66
N ARG A 253 -10.36 26.31 39.80
CA ARG A 253 -11.69 26.93 39.90
C ARG A 253 -11.67 28.39 39.42
N GLN A 254 -10.71 29.17 39.89
CA GLN A 254 -10.61 30.58 39.53
C GLN A 254 -10.22 30.79 38.06
N ALA A 255 -9.28 29.99 37.55
CA ALA A 255 -8.89 29.99 36.14
C ALA A 255 -10.06 29.61 35.22
N TRP A 256 -10.85 28.61 35.60
CA TRP A 256 -12.04 28.18 34.86
C TRP A 256 -13.09 29.30 34.77
N PHE A 257 -13.44 29.95 35.90
CA PHE A 257 -14.38 31.06 35.88
C PHE A 257 -13.90 32.24 35.04
N TYR A 258 -12.61 32.56 35.09
CA TYR A 258 -12.01 33.61 34.25
C TYR A 258 -12.16 33.29 32.75
N HIS A 259 -11.90 32.04 32.34
CA HIS A 259 -12.06 31.62 30.95
C HIS A 259 -13.51 31.62 30.49
N VAL A 260 -14.44 31.19 31.34
CA VAL A 260 -15.88 31.22 31.03
C VAL A 260 -16.34 32.67 30.85
N GLU A 261 -15.93 33.58 31.73
CA GLU A 261 -16.25 35.00 31.64
C GLU A 261 -15.65 35.66 30.39
N ALA A 262 -14.39 35.36 30.07
CA ALA A 262 -13.75 35.84 28.84
C ALA A 262 -14.50 35.35 27.59
N ALA A 263 -14.92 34.08 27.58
CA ALA A 263 -15.68 33.49 26.46
C ALA A 263 -17.08 34.10 26.33
N THR A 264 -17.82 34.29 27.43
CA THR A 264 -19.13 34.96 27.39
C THR A 264 -19.01 36.41 26.97
N MET A 265 -17.99 37.13 27.42
CA MET A 265 -17.73 38.50 26.97
C MET A 265 -17.38 38.55 25.48
N SER A 266 -16.47 37.69 25.00
CA SER A 266 -16.17 37.61 23.56
C SER A 266 -17.40 37.27 22.72
N CYS A 267 -18.23 36.32 23.16
CA CYS A 267 -19.49 35.99 22.48
C CYS A 267 -20.47 37.16 22.52
N TYR A 268 -20.59 37.86 23.65
CA TYR A 268 -21.46 39.03 23.79
C TYR A 268 -21.03 40.16 22.85
N TYR A 269 -19.75 40.51 22.81
CA TYR A 269 -19.22 41.54 21.90
C TYR A 269 -19.32 41.12 20.44
N PHE A 270 -19.06 39.84 20.12
CA PHE A 270 -19.26 39.31 18.77
C PHE A 270 -20.72 39.44 18.31
N VAL A 271 -21.68 39.14 19.18
CA VAL A 271 -23.10 39.32 18.88
C VAL A 271 -23.43 40.81 18.75
N LEU A 272 -22.96 41.66 19.66
CA LEU A 272 -23.20 43.10 19.66
C LEU A 272 -22.71 43.76 18.34
N ASP A 273 -21.50 43.41 17.90
CA ASP A 273 -20.87 43.91 16.67
C ASP A 273 -21.57 43.44 15.38
N ASN A 274 -22.22 42.27 15.42
CA ASN A 274 -22.86 41.67 14.25
C ASN A 274 -24.39 41.82 14.22
N THR A 275 -25.03 42.30 15.28
CA THR A 275 -26.50 42.39 15.36
C THR A 275 -27.06 43.80 15.54
N LEU A 276 -26.28 44.78 16.02
CA LEU A 276 -26.72 46.17 16.09
C LEU A 276 -26.35 46.93 14.80
N PRO A 277 -27.28 47.71 14.21
CA PRO A 277 -26.97 48.52 13.04
C PRO A 277 -25.96 49.63 13.39
N LYS A 278 -24.86 49.69 12.65
CA LYS A 278 -23.86 50.77 12.76
C LYS A 278 -24.56 52.11 12.46
N ARG A 279 -24.51 53.03 13.42
CA ARG A 279 -25.04 54.38 13.30
C ARG A 279 -24.08 55.28 12.52
#